data_AF-A0A416G731-F1
#
_entry.id   AF-A0A416G731-F1
#
_cell.length_a   1.000
_cell.length_b   1.000
_cell.length_c   1.000
_cell.angle_alpha   90.00
_cell.angle_beta   90.00
_cell.angle_gamma   90.00
#
_symmetry.space_group_name_H-M   'P 1'
#
loop_
_entity.id
_entity.type
_entity.pdbx_description
1 polymer ?
#
loop_
_entity_poly.entity_id
_entity_poly.type
_entity_poly.pdbx_seq_one_letter_code
_entity_poly.pdbx_strand_id
1 'polypeptide(L)' 'MNALHWNNTFEDMDRCRKKQAEFLVKDFLPVSCIGCLGVRNEERKVDVKLILESLNLNIPIYVDNNNRLYYE' A
#
# COMPACT_ATOMS: atom_id res chain seq x y z
N MET A 1 -1.98 3.54 18.81
CA MET A 1 -3.44 3.36 18.84
C MET A 1 -3.80 2.45 17.67
N ASN A 2 -4.47 1.31 17.88
CA ASN A 2 -4.87 0.42 16.78
C ASN A 2 -6.11 0.97 16.06
N ALA A 3 -5.93 1.92 15.14
CA ALA A 3 -7.04 2.46 14.38
C ALA A 3 -7.38 1.54 13.19
N LEU A 4 -8.53 0.87 13.25
CA LEU A 4 -9.04 0.02 12.15
C LEU A 4 -9.45 0.83 10.90
N HIS A 5 -9.71 2.13 11.06
CA HIS A 5 -10.18 3.05 10.01
C HIS A 5 -9.46 4.41 10.08
N TRP A 6 -9.36 5.10 8.93
CA TRP A 6 -8.80 6.45 8.83
C TRP A 6 -9.61 7.45 9.65
N ASN A 7 -8.96 8.17 10.55
CA ASN A 7 -9.57 9.30 11.25
C ASN A 7 -8.58 10.46 11.31
N ASN A 8 -9.04 11.67 10.98
CA ASN A 8 -8.22 12.88 11.07
C ASN A 8 -8.25 13.34 12.54
N THR A 9 -7.15 13.20 13.25
CA THR A 9 -7.01 13.74 14.61
C THR A 9 -5.94 14.81 14.61
N PHE A 10 -6.12 15.85 15.43
CA PHE A 10 -5.11 16.90 15.60
C PHE A 10 -3.81 16.39 16.24
N GLU A 11 -3.87 15.21 16.86
CA GLU A 11 -2.76 14.52 17.52
C GLU A 11 -1.82 13.82 16.53
N ASP A 12 -2.30 13.49 15.33
CA ASP A 12 -1.50 12.86 14.27
C ASP A 12 -1.79 13.51 12.91
N MET A 13 -1.23 14.72 12.75
CA MET A 13 -1.30 15.47 11.50
C MET A 13 -0.48 14.83 10.37
N ASP A 14 0.48 13.96 10.70
CA ASP A 14 1.32 13.29 9.71
C ASP A 14 0.55 12.20 8.97
N ARG A 15 -0.41 11.57 9.66
CA ARG A 15 -1.45 10.75 9.04
C ARG A 15 -2.13 11.54 7.91
N CYS A 16 -2.74 12.70 8.17
CA CYS A 16 -3.38 13.52 7.11
C CYS A 16 -2.49 13.74 5.87
N ARG A 17 -1.20 13.99 6.08
CA ARG A 17 -0.22 14.19 5.00
C ARG A 17 0.06 12.92 4.21
N LYS A 18 0.23 11.77 4.88
CA LYS A 18 0.48 10.47 4.22
C LYS A 18 -0.65 10.07 3.28
N LYS A 19 -1.92 10.28 3.66
CA LYS A 19 -3.07 10.01 2.77
C LYS A 19 -3.17 11.01 1.62
N GLN A 20 -2.83 12.28 1.85
CA GLN A 20 -2.79 13.25 0.76
C GLN A 20 -1.68 12.94 -0.25
N ALA A 21 -0.58 12.30 0.18
CA ALA A 21 0.49 11.88 -0.71
C ALA A 21 0.03 10.86 -1.78
N GLU A 22 -1.03 10.09 -1.53
CA GLU A 22 -1.64 9.17 -2.50
C GLU A 22 -2.10 9.90 -3.78
N PHE A 23 -2.45 11.19 -3.67
CA PHE A 23 -2.90 12.02 -4.80
C PHE A 23 -1.78 12.78 -5.51
N LEU A 24 -0.52 12.65 -5.05
CA LEU A 24 0.62 13.36 -5.65
C LEU A 24 1.20 12.65 -6.88
N VAL A 25 0.88 11.37 -7.06
CA VAL A 25 1.21 10.65 -8.28
C VAL A 25 0.16 10.99 -9.33
N LYS A 26 0.57 11.76 -10.34
CA LYS A 26 -0.27 12.14 -11.47
C LYS A 26 0.39 11.67 -12.76
N ASP A 27 -0.41 11.07 -13.65
CA ASP A 27 -0.06 10.61 -14.99
C ASP A 27 0.91 9.41 -15.07
N PHE A 28 1.95 9.34 -14.23
CA PHE A 28 2.96 8.28 -14.30
C PHE A 28 3.66 7.99 -12.96
N LEU A 29 3.96 6.71 -12.71
CA LEU A 29 4.79 6.24 -11.61
C LEU A 29 5.78 5.20 -12.15
N PRO A 30 7.11 5.44 -12.05
CA PRO A 30 8.09 4.41 -12.34
C PRO A 30 7.93 3.21 -11.39
N VAL A 31 7.93 2.00 -11.94
CA VAL A 31 7.83 0.76 -11.16
C VAL A 31 8.97 0.64 -10.13
N SER A 32 10.14 1.19 -10.44
CA SER A 32 11.30 1.25 -9.53
C SER A 32 11.03 2.05 -8.24
N CYS A 33 10.01 2.89 -8.20
CA CYS A 33 9.60 3.63 -7.01
C CYS A 33 8.67 2.82 -6.10
N ILE A 34 8.20 1.65 -6.54
CA ILE A 34 7.30 0.80 -5.76
C ILE A 34 8.15 -0.09 -4.83
N GLY A 35 8.14 0.21 -3.53
CA GLY A 35 8.86 -0.57 -2.53
C GLY A 35 8.21 -1.92 -2.19
N CYS A 36 6.88 -1.97 -2.17
CA CYS A 36 6.10 -3.19 -1.93
C CYS A 36 4.63 -3.03 -2.37
N LEU A 37 3.92 -4.16 -2.42
CA LEU A 37 2.47 -4.22 -2.64
C LEU A 37 1.79 -4.86 -1.43
N GLY A 38 0.74 -4.23 -0.93
CA GLY A 38 -0.13 -4.80 0.10
C GLY A 38 -1.39 -5.42 -0.50
N VAL A 39 -1.73 -6.65 -0.11
CA VAL A 39 -2.97 -7.33 -0.51
C VAL A 39 -3.78 -7.77 0.72
N ARG A 40 -5.09 -7.96 0.54
CA ARG A 40 -6.00 -8.28 1.67
C ARG A 40 -6.02 -9.73 2.12
N ASN A 41 -5.56 -10.67 1.29
CA ASN A 41 -5.55 -12.10 1.61
C ASN A 41 -4.52 -12.83 0.74
N GLU A 42 -4.27 -14.11 1.06
CA GLU A 42 -3.30 -14.94 0.32
C GLU A 42 -3.75 -15.24 -1.11
N GLU A 43 -5.05 -15.38 -1.38
CA GLU A 43 -5.57 -15.59 -2.74
C GLU A 43 -5.15 -14.44 -3.67
N ARG A 44 -5.33 -13.19 -3.22
CA ARG A 44 -4.89 -12.00 -3.95
C ARG A 44 -3.38 -11.90 -4.08
N LYS A 45 -2.62 -12.44 -3.14
CA LYS A 45 -1.16 -12.50 -3.26
C LYS A 45 -0.75 -13.39 -4.43
N VAL A 46 -1.42 -14.53 -4.62
CA VAL A 46 -1.17 -15.42 -5.75
C VAL A 46 -1.51 -14.72 -7.06
N ASP A 47 -2.68 -14.07 -7.15
CA ASP A 47 -3.08 -13.32 -8.35
C ASP A 47 -2.03 -12.27 -8.73
N VAL A 48 -1.60 -11.45 -7.76
CA VAL A 48 -0.60 -10.38 -8.00
C VAL A 48 0.77 -10.97 -8.34
N LYS A 49 1.17 -12.08 -7.72
CA LYS A 49 2.43 -12.75 -8.02
C LYS A 49 2.50 -13.20 -9.48
N LEU A 50 1.42 -13.77 -10.02
CA LEU A 50 1.35 -14.17 -11.43
C LEU A 50 1.51 -12.98 -12.39
N ILE A 51 0.91 -11.84 -12.04
CA ILE A 51 1.07 -10.59 -12.82
C ILE A 51 2.52 -10.13 -12.78
N LEU A 52 3.14 -10.06 -11.60
CA LEU A 52 4.55 -9.65 -11.47
C LEU A 52 5.50 -10.58 -12.23
N GLU A 53 5.27 -11.88 -12.18
CA GLU A 53 6.05 -12.88 -12.93
C GLU A 53 5.92 -12.68 -14.45
N SER A 54 4.70 -12.45 -14.96
CA SER A 54 4.48 -12.18 -16.38
C SER A 54 5.16 -10.89 -16.88
N LEU A 55 5.35 -9.93 -15.98
CA LEU A 55 6.02 -8.64 -16.23
C LEU A 55 7.52 -8.69 -15.89
N ASN A 56 8.02 -9.82 -15.41
CA ASN A 56 9.39 -10.00 -14.94
C ASN A 56 9.82 -8.95 -13.89
N LEU A 57 8.89 -8.63 -12.98
CA LEU A 57 9.06 -7.67 -11.89
C LEU A 57 9.29 -8.40 -10.57
N ASN A 58 10.23 -7.88 -9.77
CA ASN A 58 10.53 -8.41 -8.44
C ASN A 58 10.15 -7.38 -7.36
N ILE A 59 8.84 -7.33 -7.03
CA ILE A 59 8.29 -6.42 -6.02
C ILE A 59 7.77 -7.26 -4.84
N PRO A 60 8.17 -6.98 -3.58
CA PRO A 60 7.64 -7.68 -2.42
C PRO A 60 6.12 -7.53 -2.27
N ILE A 61 5.42 -8.64 -2.00
CA ILE A 61 3.97 -8.64 -1.72
C ILE A 61 3.71 -9.09 -0.28
N TYR A 62 3.00 -8.26 0.48
CA TYR A 62 2.60 -8.53 1.87
C TYR A 62 1.09 -8.70 1.98
N VAL A 63 0.67 -9.71 2.73
CA VAL A 63 -0.75 -9.85 3.12
C VAL A 63 -0.98 -9.01 4.36
N ASP A 64 -1.84 -8.01 4.23
CA ASP A 64 -2.24 -7.13 5.32
C ASP A 64 -3.75 -7.25 5.57
N ASN A 65 -4.07 -8.14 6.52
CA ASN A 65 -5.45 -8.38 6.93
C ASN A 65 -6.01 -7.27 7.84
N ASN A 66 -5.15 -6.37 8.33
CA ASN A 66 -5.50 -5.40 9.38
C ASN A 66 -5.32 -3.94 8.93
N ASN A 67 -5.12 -3.70 7.63
CA ASN A 67 -4.77 -2.40 7.03
C ASN A 67 -3.50 -1.74 7.61
N ARG A 68 -2.65 -2.47 8.33
CA ARG A 68 -1.44 -1.93 8.97
C ARG A 68 -0.38 -1.42 8.00
N LEU A 69 -0.45 -1.80 6.72
CA LEU A 69 0.47 -1.31 5.68
C LEU A 69 0.29 0.19 5.42
N TYR A 70 -0.90 0.73 5.72
CA TYR A 70 -1.23 2.15 5.59
C TYR A 70 -1.39 2.85 6.95
N TYR A 71 -1.47 2.09 8.05
CA TYR A 71 -1.83 2.59 9.39
C TYR A 71 -0.90 1.97 10.44
N GLU A 72 0.14 2.70 10.85
CA GLU A 72 0.92 2.42 12.07
C GLU A 72 0.13 2.77 13.35
#